data_AF-A0A819U9D7-F1
#
_entry.id   AF-A0A819U9D7-F1
#
_cell.length_a   1.000
_cell.length_b   1.000
_cell.length_c   1.000
_cell.angle_alpha   90.00
_cell.angle_beta   90.00
_cell.angle_gamma   90.00
#
_symmetry.space_group_name_H-M   'P 1'
#
loop_
_entity.id
_entity.type
_entity.pdbx_description
1 polymer ?
#
loop_
_entity_poly.entity_id
_entity_poly.type
_entity_poly.pdbx_seq_one_letter_code
_entity_poly.pdbx_strand_id
1 'polypeptide(L)'
;MDRRILCDSLIKWMKTFDLNRTINGVGDLSDGVLIGMCLKNIDSNHFNDVWLQKIRTDSGDNYRIKANNLKKILKNITDYYSEILGQSLVDFQMPDLNMIAETTDETELSRLLQLVLGCAVSCDRKQFYIEHIMLLEESVQHVLMNAIQELMVKEIRKNNEEYSELGDQLKHALEELNRVVEAKEEIEHRCRELDLQISTLQDDKVGLIQETSRLNERLQQYENAEDAESIPRSRYKTLQERIQSQQEEVFKLETTLQDYRAKLDVLREDNENLLKRNDDLMVLASDARNFKDELDILRNKCEKMTKLESTIDAYKIKLEEMSDLRQQIKYLEETNLRLFDEKANLEQEYKQAKLLQTQVEFHKRTNQELYQKISELQRIADKAEFEKSRTEERLNAVNAEKINLTNQIELLRETNEQLRGVNLDEADGTTNSKDQLTGSLEDLNFLNLPADVR
;
A
#
# COMPACT_ATOMS: atom_id res chain seq x y z
N MET A 1 17.54 -0.67 -8.31
CA MET A 1 18.82 -0.59 -7.57
C MET A 1 18.66 -1.34 -6.25
N ASP A 2 19.66 -2.12 -5.83
CA ASP A 2 19.67 -2.72 -4.49
C ASP A 2 19.78 -1.60 -3.45
N ARG A 3 18.78 -1.50 -2.56
CA ARG A 3 18.66 -0.41 -1.58
C ARG A 3 19.72 -0.48 -0.48
N ARG A 4 20.30 -1.66 -0.22
CA ARG A 4 21.43 -1.79 0.72
C ARG A 4 22.71 -1.18 0.15
N ILE A 5 23.02 -1.50 -1.12
CA ILE A 5 24.17 -0.93 -1.84
C ILE A 5 24.05 0.60 -1.92
N LEU A 6 22.83 1.10 -2.13
CA LEU A 6 22.54 2.54 -2.09
C LEU A 6 22.84 3.14 -0.71
N CYS A 7 22.36 2.51 0.37
CA CYS A 7 22.59 2.99 1.73
C CYS A 7 24.08 3.06 2.06
N ASP A 8 24.85 2.01 1.77
CA ASP A 8 26.29 1.97 2.00
C ASP A 8 27.03 3.06 1.20
N SER A 9 26.64 3.26 -0.06
CA SER A 9 27.23 4.28 -0.94
C SER A 9 26.94 5.70 -0.44
N LEU A 10 25.71 5.95 0.01
CA LEU A 10 25.31 7.23 0.61
C LEU A 10 26.03 7.48 1.94
N ILE A 11 26.22 6.46 2.77
CA ILE A 11 26.99 6.56 4.02
C ILE A 11 28.46 6.88 3.71
N LYS A 12 29.08 6.22 2.73
CA LYS A 12 30.45 6.52 2.28
C LYS A 12 30.57 7.99 1.84
N TRP A 13 29.59 8.51 1.11
CA TRP A 13 29.55 9.92 0.74
C TRP A 13 29.34 10.84 1.96
N MET A 14 28.43 10.52 2.87
CA MET A 14 28.20 11.31 4.09
C MET A 14 29.47 11.42 4.97
N LYS A 15 30.36 10.42 4.94
CA LYS A 15 31.65 10.47 5.64
C LYS A 15 32.63 11.51 5.07
N THR A 16 32.39 12.06 3.88
CA THR A 16 33.24 13.13 3.31
C THR A 16 32.93 14.49 3.91
N PHE A 17 31.83 14.64 4.67
CA PHE A 17 31.55 15.87 5.38
C PHE A 17 32.47 16.02 6.58
N ASP A 18 33.05 17.21 6.74
CA ASP A 18 33.81 17.56 7.93
C ASP A 18 32.85 17.81 9.10
N LEU A 19 32.56 16.72 9.82
CA LEU A 19 31.72 16.70 11.00
C LEU A 19 32.61 16.48 12.23
N ASN A 20 32.29 17.16 13.34
CA ASN A 20 32.93 16.93 14.65
C ASN A 20 32.68 15.52 15.23
N ARG A 21 32.04 14.62 14.48
CA ARG A 21 31.73 13.23 14.82
C ARG A 21 31.82 12.36 13.57
N THR A 22 32.45 11.19 13.71
CA THR A 22 32.59 10.20 12.64
C THR A 22 31.34 9.35 12.46
N ILE A 23 30.89 9.17 11.23
CA ILE A 23 29.80 8.24 10.88
C ILE A 23 30.42 6.84 10.68
N ASN A 24 30.07 5.88 11.54
CA ASN A 24 30.55 4.50 11.45
C ASN A 24 29.54 3.59 10.74
N GLY A 25 28.25 3.81 10.93
CA GLY A 25 27.20 3.06 10.25
C GLY A 25 25.80 3.66 10.37
N VAL A 26 24.80 2.86 9.99
CA VAL A 26 23.37 3.21 9.88
C VAL A 26 22.81 3.70 11.22
N GLY A 27 23.25 3.09 12.34
CA GLY A 27 22.82 3.46 13.70
C GLY A 27 23.14 4.90 14.09
N ASP A 28 24.29 5.43 13.64
CA ASP A 28 24.73 6.80 13.95
C ASP A 28 23.86 7.86 13.26
N LEU A 29 23.14 7.48 12.21
CA LEU A 29 22.26 8.35 11.43
C LEU A 29 20.79 8.22 11.85
N SER A 30 20.44 7.16 12.60
CA SER A 30 19.06 6.82 12.99
C SER A 30 18.38 7.89 13.87
N ASP A 31 19.14 8.70 14.60
CA ASP A 31 18.63 9.76 15.47
C ASP A 31 18.47 11.12 14.75
N GLY A 32 18.95 11.21 13.50
CA GLY A 32 18.91 12.38 12.65
C GLY A 32 19.92 13.49 12.99
N VAL A 33 20.71 13.39 14.06
CA VAL A 33 21.59 14.49 14.49
C VAL A 33 22.68 14.77 13.45
N LEU A 34 23.38 13.73 13.00
CA LEU A 34 24.43 13.87 11.98
C LEU A 34 23.88 14.27 10.62
N ILE A 35 22.67 13.79 10.27
CA ILE A 35 21.97 14.23 9.05
C ILE A 35 21.69 15.74 9.12
N GLY A 36 21.21 16.24 10.26
CA GLY A 36 20.99 17.67 10.47
C GLY A 36 22.26 18.51 10.33
N MET A 37 23.40 18.00 10.83
CA MET A 37 24.70 18.67 10.67
C MET A 37 25.16 18.70 9.21
N CYS A 38 24.98 17.62 8.45
CA CYS A 38 25.26 17.60 7.01
C CYS A 38 24.40 18.62 6.25
N LEU A 39 23.11 18.71 6.55
CA LEU A 39 22.22 19.69 5.93
C LEU A 39 22.65 21.13 6.22
N LYS A 40 23.06 21.44 7.46
CA LYS A 40 23.66 22.74 7.79
C LYS A 40 24.93 23.03 6.99
N ASN A 41 25.77 22.02 6.78
CA ASN A 41 26.96 22.16 5.93
C ASN A 41 26.59 22.40 4.47
N ILE A 42 25.52 21.79 3.95
CA ILE A 42 25.02 22.00 2.59
C ILE A 42 24.62 23.47 2.39
N ASP A 43 23.68 23.95 3.20
CA ASP A 43 23.19 25.32 3.13
C ASP A 43 22.87 25.86 4.52
N SER A 44 23.80 26.65 5.06
CA SER A 44 23.67 27.23 6.39
C SER A 44 22.63 28.36 6.48
N ASN A 45 22.18 28.90 5.34
CA ASN A 45 21.16 29.95 5.33
C ASN A 45 19.79 29.35 5.63
N HIS A 46 19.46 28.24 4.96
CA HIS A 46 18.20 27.52 5.16
C HIS A 46 18.25 26.59 6.38
N PHE A 47 19.28 25.72 6.44
CA PHE A 47 19.49 24.78 7.55
C PHE A 47 20.33 25.43 8.66
N ASN A 48 19.86 26.55 9.18
CA ASN A 48 20.60 27.38 10.13
C ASN A 48 20.65 26.80 11.56
N ASP A 49 21.44 27.45 12.42
CA ASP A 49 21.63 27.06 13.82
C ASP A 49 20.33 27.01 14.64
N VAL A 50 19.39 27.93 14.36
CA VAL A 50 18.10 27.99 15.07
C VAL A 50 17.26 26.77 14.77
N TRP A 51 17.28 26.29 13.52
CA TRP A 51 16.63 25.04 13.15
C TRP A 51 17.36 23.83 13.76
N LEU A 52 18.69 23.78 13.66
CA LEU A 52 19.48 22.64 14.15
C LEU A 52 19.32 22.44 15.66
N GLN A 53 19.20 23.51 16.45
CA GLN A 53 18.90 23.45 17.90
C GLN A 53 17.56 22.76 18.24
N LYS A 54 16.63 22.67 17.29
CA LYS A 54 15.37 21.93 17.48
C LYS A 54 15.56 20.41 17.39
N ILE A 55 16.69 19.94 16.86
CA ILE A 55 17.03 18.51 16.79
C ILE A 55 17.70 18.12 18.11
N ARG A 56 17.09 17.16 18.82
CA ARG A 56 17.57 16.74 20.14
C ARG A 56 18.76 15.80 20.01
N THR A 57 19.81 16.04 20.79
CA THR A 57 21.05 15.24 20.80
C THR A 57 21.07 14.18 21.91
N ASP A 58 20.13 14.23 22.85
CA ASP A 58 20.00 13.35 24.01
C ASP A 58 19.03 12.17 23.76
N SER A 59 18.95 11.71 22.50
CA SER A 59 17.97 10.72 22.03
C SER A 59 18.17 9.33 22.66
N GLY A 60 19.42 8.91 22.90
CA GLY A 60 19.75 7.55 23.32
C GLY A 60 19.04 6.50 22.44
N ASP A 61 18.44 5.49 23.08
CA ASP A 61 17.63 4.45 22.41
C ASP A 61 16.13 4.81 22.31
N ASN A 62 15.75 6.04 22.63
CA ASN A 62 14.34 6.45 22.60
C ASN A 62 13.88 6.74 21.17
N TYR A 63 13.31 5.73 20.52
CA TYR A 63 12.82 5.82 19.14
C TYR A 63 11.82 6.97 18.92
N ARG A 64 11.04 7.39 19.93
CA ARG A 64 10.10 8.53 19.79
C ARG A 64 10.81 9.85 19.60
N ILE A 65 11.96 10.04 20.26
CA ILE A 65 12.79 11.24 20.09
C ILE A 65 13.46 11.20 18.71
N LYS A 66 14.03 10.04 18.32
CA LYS A 66 14.60 9.82 16.98
C LYS A 66 13.59 10.12 15.87
N ALA A 67 12.39 9.55 15.94
CA ALA A 67 11.33 9.78 14.96
C ALA A 67 10.92 11.27 14.89
N ASN A 68 10.88 11.97 16.02
CA ASN A 68 10.56 13.41 16.03
C ASN A 68 11.67 14.25 15.39
N ASN A 69 12.94 13.92 15.63
CA ASN A 69 14.07 14.55 14.95
C ASN A 69 14.00 14.34 13.44
N LEU A 70 13.81 13.09 12.99
CA LEU A 70 13.68 12.74 11.58
C LEU A 70 12.49 13.46 10.90
N LYS A 71 11.37 13.65 11.61
CA LYS A 71 10.23 14.44 11.10
C LYS A 71 10.60 15.90 10.84
N LYS A 72 11.37 16.52 11.74
CA LYS A 72 11.85 17.90 11.56
C LYS A 72 12.83 18.02 10.39
N ILE A 73 13.65 16.98 10.19
CA ILE A 73 14.60 16.89 9.08
C ILE A 73 13.86 16.77 7.76
N LEU A 74 13.00 15.75 7.62
CA LEU A 74 12.26 15.52 6.38
C LEU A 74 11.42 16.75 6.02
N LYS A 75 10.76 17.37 7.00
CA LYS A 75 9.99 18.60 6.76
C LYS A 75 10.87 19.70 6.16
N ASN A 76 12.02 20.00 6.78
CA ASN A 76 12.85 21.10 6.31
C ASN A 76 13.54 20.80 4.96
N ILE A 77 13.83 19.53 4.68
CA ILE A 77 14.26 19.07 3.35
C ILE A 77 13.16 19.33 2.32
N THR A 78 11.92 18.91 2.59
CA THR A 78 10.80 19.13 1.67
C THR A 78 10.56 20.61 1.42
N ASP A 79 10.59 21.43 2.48
CA ASP A 79 10.47 22.89 2.38
C ASP A 79 11.60 23.47 1.50
N TYR A 80 12.85 22.99 1.65
CA TYR A 80 13.98 23.39 0.79
C TYR A 80 13.76 23.05 -0.68
N TYR A 81 13.28 21.83 -0.97
CA TYR A 81 12.97 21.41 -2.33
C TYR A 81 11.90 22.30 -2.98
N SER A 82 10.82 22.63 -2.25
CA SER A 82 9.74 23.43 -2.79
C SER A 82 10.05 24.92 -2.87
N GLU A 83 10.64 25.50 -1.82
CA GLU A 83 10.77 26.95 -1.67
C GLU A 83 12.08 27.49 -2.25
N ILE A 84 13.17 26.73 -2.16
CA ILE A 84 14.50 27.16 -2.62
C ILE A 84 14.81 26.57 -3.99
N LEU A 85 14.65 25.25 -4.15
CA LEU A 85 15.00 24.57 -5.41
C LEU A 85 13.90 24.68 -6.47
N GLY A 86 12.66 25.01 -6.09
CA GLY A 86 11.51 25.06 -7.00
C GLY A 86 11.16 23.68 -7.61
N GLN A 87 11.60 22.60 -6.97
CA GLN A 87 11.44 21.23 -7.44
C GLN A 87 10.32 20.50 -6.69
N SER A 88 9.62 19.61 -7.41
CA SER A 88 8.47 18.89 -6.91
C SER A 88 8.80 17.41 -6.71
N LEU A 89 8.73 16.92 -5.48
CA LEU A 89 8.99 15.53 -5.09
C LEU A 89 7.80 14.56 -5.30
N VAL A 90 6.87 14.87 -6.22
CA VAL A 90 5.58 14.14 -6.36
C VAL A 90 5.76 12.66 -6.73
N ASP A 91 6.79 12.33 -7.52
CA ASP A 91 7.05 10.96 -7.96
C ASP A 91 8.09 10.23 -7.08
N PHE A 92 8.58 10.89 -6.01
CA PHE A 92 9.55 10.30 -5.09
C PHE A 92 8.84 9.59 -3.93
N GLN A 93 9.22 8.34 -3.67
CA GLN A 93 8.71 7.60 -2.52
C GLN A 93 9.31 8.13 -1.22
N MET A 94 8.47 8.75 -0.38
CA MET A 94 8.91 9.32 0.90
C MET A 94 9.35 8.24 1.91
N PRO A 95 10.42 8.48 2.71
CA PRO A 95 10.93 7.52 3.69
C PRO A 95 9.97 7.32 4.88
N ASP A 96 9.83 6.08 5.35
CA ASP A 96 9.14 5.79 6.62
C ASP A 96 10.06 6.07 7.81
N LEU A 97 9.83 7.20 8.45
CA LEU A 97 10.65 7.69 9.57
C LEU A 97 10.52 6.84 10.84
N ASN A 98 9.42 6.08 11.01
CA ASN A 98 9.28 5.22 12.18
C ASN A 98 10.16 3.98 12.04
N MET A 99 10.25 3.41 10.85
CA MET A 99 11.14 2.28 10.55
C MET A 99 12.62 2.66 10.75
N ILE A 100 13.03 3.86 10.33
CA ILE A 100 14.38 4.36 10.61
C ILE A 100 14.62 4.48 12.12
N ALA A 101 13.67 5.04 12.85
CA ALA A 101 13.82 5.33 14.28
C ALA A 101 13.77 4.08 15.18
N GLU A 102 12.95 3.09 14.84
CA GLU A 102 12.67 1.91 15.66
C GLU A 102 13.56 0.72 15.30
N THR A 103 13.72 0.42 14.01
CA THR A 103 14.45 -0.76 13.54
C THR A 103 15.76 -0.42 12.84
N THR A 104 16.08 0.87 12.66
CA THR A 104 17.27 1.31 11.91
C THR A 104 17.25 0.75 10.49
N ASP A 105 16.08 0.78 9.84
CA ASP A 105 15.89 0.22 8.50
C ASP A 105 16.77 0.95 7.45
N GLU A 106 17.65 0.19 6.81
CA GLU A 106 18.61 0.70 5.83
C GLU A 106 17.94 1.22 4.56
N THR A 107 16.80 0.62 4.16
CA THR A 107 16.09 1.00 2.95
C THR A 107 15.45 2.36 3.14
N GLU A 108 14.75 2.56 4.26
CA GLU A 108 14.12 3.84 4.56
C GLU A 108 15.16 4.93 4.84
N LEU A 109 16.27 4.59 5.51
CA LEU A 109 17.37 5.53 5.70
C LEU A 109 17.98 5.95 4.37
N SER A 110 18.18 5.01 3.43
CA SER A 110 18.73 5.33 2.11
C SER A 110 17.88 6.33 1.33
N ARG A 111 16.54 6.25 1.45
CA ARG A 111 15.62 7.22 0.83
C ARG A 111 15.76 8.61 1.46
N LEU A 112 15.89 8.70 2.78
CA LEU A 112 16.13 9.97 3.45
C LEU A 112 17.47 10.59 3.04
N LEU A 113 18.54 9.77 3.02
CA LEU A 113 19.88 10.22 2.61
C LEU A 113 19.94 10.60 1.12
N GLN A 114 19.15 9.94 0.27
CA GLN A 114 19.01 10.31 -1.14
C GLN A 114 18.45 11.72 -1.29
N LEU A 115 17.45 12.12 -0.50
CA LEU A 115 16.97 13.50 -0.49
C LEU A 115 18.05 14.50 -0.04
N VAL A 116 18.87 14.14 0.96
CA VAL A 116 20.00 14.97 1.41
C VAL A 116 21.04 15.14 0.29
N LEU A 117 21.36 14.06 -0.43
CA LEU A 117 22.22 14.10 -1.62
C LEU A 117 21.66 15.04 -2.67
N GLY A 118 20.35 14.96 -2.94
CA GLY A 118 19.69 15.85 -3.89
C GLY A 118 19.70 17.32 -3.47
N CYS A 119 19.62 17.64 -2.16
CA CYS A 119 19.89 18.99 -1.67
C CYS A 119 21.33 19.42 -1.98
N ALA A 120 22.31 18.56 -1.72
CA ALA A 120 23.73 18.88 -1.93
C ALA A 120 24.08 19.17 -3.40
N VAL A 121 23.55 18.39 -4.34
CA VAL A 121 23.85 18.56 -5.79
C VAL A 121 23.00 19.63 -6.47
N SER A 122 21.99 20.16 -5.78
CA SER A 122 21.12 21.23 -6.29
C SER A 122 21.31 22.57 -5.58
N CYS A 123 22.11 22.64 -4.50
CA CYS A 123 22.38 23.90 -3.79
C CYS A 123 23.33 24.84 -4.55
N ASP A 124 23.48 26.08 -4.08
CA ASP A 124 24.37 27.08 -4.68
C ASP A 124 25.83 26.61 -4.78
N ARG A 125 26.27 25.79 -3.82
CA ARG A 125 27.63 25.20 -3.77
C ARG A 125 27.67 23.77 -4.34
N LYS A 126 26.74 23.41 -5.22
CA LYS A 126 26.68 22.07 -5.84
C LYS A 126 27.99 21.58 -6.44
N GLN A 127 28.78 22.47 -7.04
CA GLN A 127 30.06 22.12 -7.65
C GLN A 127 31.03 21.49 -6.65
N PHE A 128 31.10 22.03 -5.43
CA PHE A 128 31.92 21.49 -4.34
C PHE A 128 31.50 20.04 -4.00
N TYR A 129 30.20 19.78 -3.86
CA TYR A 129 29.69 18.45 -3.53
C TYR A 129 29.85 17.45 -4.67
N ILE A 130 29.66 17.88 -5.92
CA ILE A 130 29.86 17.04 -7.11
C ILE A 130 31.33 16.64 -7.24
N GLU A 131 32.27 17.56 -7.04
CA GLU A 131 33.71 17.25 -7.05
C GLU A 131 34.08 16.23 -5.98
N HIS A 132 33.50 16.32 -4.78
CA HIS A 132 33.72 15.33 -3.72
C HIS A 132 33.14 13.96 -4.08
N ILE A 133 31.99 13.91 -4.76
CA ILE A 133 31.45 12.64 -5.29
C ILE A 133 32.45 12.04 -6.29
N MET A 134 33.04 12.85 -7.17
CA MET A 134 34.02 12.40 -8.17
C MET A 134 35.34 11.88 -7.59
N LEU A 135 35.61 12.11 -6.29
CA LEU A 135 36.78 11.54 -5.58
C LEU A 135 36.50 10.18 -4.95
N LEU A 136 35.23 9.73 -4.93
CA LEU A 136 34.86 8.42 -4.38
C LEU A 136 35.20 7.27 -5.35
N GLU A 137 35.06 6.03 -4.90
CA GLU A 137 35.21 4.84 -5.75
C GLU A 137 34.20 4.84 -6.90
N GLU A 138 34.59 4.40 -8.10
CA GLU A 138 33.74 4.40 -9.31
C GLU A 138 32.38 3.68 -9.09
N SER A 139 32.39 2.57 -8.33
CA SER A 139 31.18 1.85 -7.96
C SER A 139 30.21 2.70 -7.13
N VAL A 140 30.74 3.50 -6.21
CA VAL A 140 29.97 4.43 -5.37
C VAL A 140 29.47 5.60 -6.22
N GLN A 141 30.32 6.16 -7.08
CA GLN A 141 29.94 7.23 -8.01
C GLN A 141 28.74 6.84 -8.87
N HIS A 142 28.78 5.64 -9.47
CA HIS A 142 27.67 5.17 -10.31
C HIS A 142 26.38 5.01 -9.49
N VAL A 143 26.47 4.51 -8.27
CA VAL A 143 25.30 4.37 -7.38
C VAL A 143 24.70 5.74 -7.04
N LEU A 144 25.53 6.71 -6.67
CA LEU A 144 25.08 8.07 -6.38
C LEU A 144 24.50 8.78 -7.61
N MET A 145 25.10 8.60 -8.78
CA MET A 145 24.59 9.13 -10.04
C MET A 145 23.18 8.63 -10.35
N ASN A 146 22.94 7.32 -10.20
CA ASN A 146 21.60 6.74 -10.41
C ASN A 146 20.60 7.29 -9.38
N ALA A 147 21.03 7.50 -8.12
CA ALA A 147 20.20 8.07 -7.08
C ALA A 147 19.82 9.54 -7.36
N ILE A 148 20.73 10.32 -7.93
CA ILE A 148 20.49 11.69 -8.40
C ILE A 148 19.52 11.68 -9.59
N GLN A 149 19.73 10.79 -10.56
CA GLN A 149 18.85 10.66 -11.72
C GLN A 149 17.42 10.29 -11.33
N GLU A 150 17.23 9.40 -10.35
CA GLU A 150 15.91 9.05 -9.79
C GLU A 150 15.19 10.28 -9.20
N LEU A 151 15.93 11.26 -8.66
CA LEU A 151 15.37 12.52 -8.14
C LEU A 151 15.05 13.54 -9.25
N MET A 152 15.76 13.50 -10.39
CA MET A 152 15.65 14.48 -11.49
C MET A 152 14.67 14.08 -12.61
N VAL A 153 13.87 13.01 -12.45
CA VAL A 153 13.00 12.44 -13.50
C VAL A 153 12.01 13.46 -14.12
N LYS A 154 11.74 14.60 -13.47
CA LYS A 154 10.93 15.69 -14.05
C LYS A 154 11.64 16.58 -15.08
N GLU A 155 12.96 16.79 -15.01
CA GLU A 155 13.66 17.60 -16.02
C GLU A 155 13.77 16.86 -17.36
N ILE A 156 13.92 15.53 -17.33
CA ILE A 156 14.00 14.71 -18.55
C ILE A 156 12.63 14.61 -19.25
N ARG A 157 11.52 14.58 -18.50
CA ARG A 157 10.17 14.51 -19.08
C ARG A 157 9.73 15.83 -19.71
N LYS A 158 10.05 16.99 -19.11
CA LYS A 158 9.83 18.30 -19.73
C LYS A 158 10.71 18.50 -20.97
N ASN A 159 11.98 18.09 -20.91
CA ASN A 159 12.85 18.12 -22.08
C ASN A 159 12.31 17.23 -23.20
N ASN A 160 11.85 16.02 -22.94
CA ASN A 160 11.34 15.15 -24.03
C ASN A 160 10.10 15.73 -24.74
N GLU A 161 9.25 16.52 -24.08
CA GLU A 161 8.13 17.21 -24.72
C GLU A 161 8.60 18.40 -25.57
N GLU A 162 9.52 19.23 -25.08
CA GLU A 162 10.10 20.36 -25.85
C GLU A 162 10.98 19.88 -27.03
N TYR A 163 11.73 18.78 -26.87
CA TYR A 163 12.53 18.19 -27.95
C TYR A 163 11.66 17.50 -29.00
N SER A 164 10.48 16.97 -28.63
CA SER A 164 9.51 16.44 -29.59
C SER A 164 8.91 17.56 -30.43
N GLU A 165 8.51 18.67 -29.80
CA GLU A 165 7.95 19.83 -30.50
C GLU A 165 8.98 20.50 -31.42
N LEU A 166 10.24 20.62 -30.98
CA LEU A 166 11.34 21.10 -31.82
C LEU A 166 11.65 20.14 -32.98
N GLY A 167 11.53 18.82 -32.74
CA GLY A 167 11.69 17.79 -33.78
C GLY A 167 10.63 17.89 -34.88
N ASP A 168 9.38 18.12 -34.50
CA ASP A 168 8.26 18.31 -35.43
C ASP A 168 8.40 19.61 -36.23
N GLN A 169 8.84 20.71 -35.58
CA GLN A 169 9.14 21.97 -36.25
C GLN A 169 10.30 21.85 -37.25
N LEU A 170 11.37 21.13 -36.88
CA LEU A 170 12.51 20.89 -37.77
C LEU A 170 12.12 20.04 -38.98
N LYS A 171 11.28 19.02 -38.77
CA LYS A 171 10.75 18.18 -39.85
C LYS A 171 9.90 19.00 -40.82
N HIS A 172 9.01 19.86 -40.31
CA HIS A 172 8.22 20.76 -41.15
C HIS A 172 9.11 21.73 -41.96
N ALA A 173 10.13 22.31 -41.33
CA ALA A 173 11.07 23.21 -42.01
C ALA A 173 11.87 22.50 -43.12
N LEU A 174 12.26 21.24 -42.91
CA LEU A 174 12.96 20.43 -43.92
C LEU A 174 12.03 20.07 -45.09
N GLU A 175 10.77 19.72 -44.82
CA GLU A 175 9.77 19.47 -45.87
C GLU A 175 9.50 20.73 -46.71
N GLU A 176 9.41 21.89 -46.06
CA GLU A 176 9.23 23.18 -46.73
C GLU A 176 10.46 23.57 -47.56
N LEU A 177 11.68 23.34 -47.04
CA LEU A 177 12.91 23.55 -47.78
C LEU A 177 13.00 22.64 -49.01
N ASN A 178 12.65 21.36 -48.89
CA ASN A 178 12.62 20.45 -50.03
C ASN A 178 11.64 20.90 -51.11
N ARG A 179 10.42 21.34 -50.73
CA ARG A 179 9.46 21.91 -51.69
C ARG A 179 10.02 23.14 -52.42
N VAL A 180 10.75 24.00 -51.72
CA VAL A 180 11.40 25.17 -52.33
C VAL A 180 12.53 24.75 -53.28
N VAL A 181 13.31 23.73 -52.93
CA VAL A 181 14.36 23.18 -53.81
C VAL A 181 13.73 22.59 -55.07
N GLU A 182 12.69 21.77 -54.95
CA GLU A 182 11.96 21.18 -56.08
C GLU A 182 11.40 22.27 -57.00
N ALA A 183 10.73 23.29 -56.44
CA ALA A 183 10.19 24.40 -57.22
C ALA A 183 11.29 25.20 -57.92
N LYS A 184 12.46 25.37 -57.28
CA LYS A 184 13.62 26.02 -57.90
C LYS A 184 14.16 25.20 -59.07
N GLU A 185 14.32 23.89 -58.91
CA GLU A 185 14.79 23.00 -59.97
C GLU A 185 13.83 22.98 -61.17
N GLU A 186 12.53 23.01 -60.93
CA GLU A 186 11.50 23.11 -61.98
C GLU A 186 11.62 24.44 -62.76
N ILE A 187 11.81 25.56 -62.07
CA ILE A 187 12.04 26.87 -62.71
C ILE A 187 13.35 26.86 -63.51
N GLU A 188 14.43 26.31 -62.97
CA GLU A 188 15.72 26.20 -63.67
C GLU A 188 15.64 25.30 -64.90
N HIS A 189 14.86 24.22 -64.84
CA HIS A 189 14.56 23.38 -65.99
C HIS A 189 13.80 24.18 -67.06
N ARG A 190 12.77 24.93 -66.65
CA ARG A 190 11.96 25.74 -67.57
C ARG A 190 12.77 26.85 -68.23
N CYS A 191 13.67 27.51 -67.49
CA CYS A 191 14.60 28.48 -68.05
C CYS A 191 15.50 27.86 -69.12
N ARG A 192 16.09 26.68 -68.86
CA ARG A 192 16.93 25.96 -69.83
C ARG A 192 16.16 25.57 -71.08
N GLU A 193 14.91 25.12 -70.94
CA GLU A 193 14.05 24.83 -72.10
C GLU A 193 13.78 26.07 -72.95
N LEU A 194 13.48 27.20 -72.30
CA LEU A 194 13.25 28.47 -73.00
C LEU A 194 14.52 28.97 -73.71
N ASP A 195 15.69 28.85 -73.09
CA ASP A 195 16.96 29.20 -73.70
C ASP A 195 17.24 28.35 -74.95
N LEU A 196 16.97 27.05 -74.88
CA LEU A 196 17.11 26.15 -76.03
C LEU A 196 16.15 26.53 -77.16
N GLN A 197 14.88 26.83 -76.84
CA GLN A 197 13.89 27.28 -77.82
C GLN A 197 14.30 28.59 -78.49
N ILE A 198 14.84 29.53 -77.73
CA ILE A 198 15.36 30.80 -78.27
C ILE A 198 16.54 30.53 -79.21
N SER A 199 17.47 29.64 -78.85
CA SER A 199 18.59 29.26 -79.70
C SER A 199 18.10 28.65 -81.02
N THR A 200 17.16 27.71 -80.97
CA THR A 200 16.62 27.09 -82.19
C THR A 200 15.90 28.10 -83.08
N LEU A 201 15.12 29.02 -82.50
CA LEU A 201 14.45 30.08 -83.25
C LEU A 201 15.44 31.07 -83.88
N GLN A 202 16.57 31.32 -83.22
CA GLN A 202 17.65 32.14 -83.79
C GLN A 202 18.32 31.44 -84.98
N ASP A 203 18.61 30.15 -84.86
CA ASP A 203 19.18 29.36 -85.96
C ASP A 203 18.24 29.28 -87.16
N ASP A 204 16.94 29.04 -86.92
CA ASP A 204 15.90 29.04 -87.95
C ASP A 204 15.79 30.41 -88.64
N LYS A 205 15.83 31.50 -87.86
CA LYS A 205 15.83 32.86 -88.42
C LYS A 205 17.03 33.09 -89.33
N VAL A 206 18.23 32.66 -88.93
CA VAL A 206 19.44 32.77 -89.75
C VAL A 206 19.31 31.92 -91.01
N GLY A 207 18.82 30.68 -90.90
CA GLY A 207 18.59 29.78 -92.03
C GLY A 207 17.59 30.37 -93.04
N LEU A 208 16.48 30.93 -92.56
CA LEU A 208 15.48 31.59 -93.41
C LEU A 208 16.04 32.83 -94.13
N ILE A 209 16.90 33.61 -93.47
CA ILE A 209 17.58 34.77 -94.09
C ILE A 209 18.52 34.30 -95.22
N GLN A 210 19.27 33.22 -94.98
CA GLN A 210 20.17 32.65 -95.99
C GLN A 210 19.39 32.09 -97.19
N GLU A 211 18.32 31.35 -96.94
CA GLU A 211 17.50 30.79 -98.01
C GLU A 211 16.78 31.90 -98.80
N THR A 212 16.30 32.95 -98.14
CA THR A 212 15.72 34.12 -98.82
C THR A 212 16.74 34.81 -99.72
N SER A 213 17.99 34.92 -99.27
CA SER A 213 19.08 35.50 -100.07
C SER A 213 19.40 34.62 -101.27
N ARG A 214 19.49 33.30 -101.07
CA ARG A 214 19.74 32.31 -102.12
C ARG A 214 18.61 32.23 -103.15
N LEU A 215 17.36 32.33 -102.72
CA LEU A 215 16.19 32.37 -103.60
C LEU A 215 16.18 33.67 -104.41
N ASN A 216 16.52 34.82 -103.80
CA ASN A 216 16.68 36.08 -104.53
C ASN A 216 17.80 36.02 -105.57
N GLU A 217 18.95 35.41 -105.25
CA GLU A 217 20.04 35.18 -106.23
C GLU A 217 19.62 34.25 -107.36
N ARG A 218 18.88 33.17 -107.06
CA ARG A 218 18.31 32.28 -108.08
C ARG A 218 17.28 33.01 -108.95
N LEU A 219 16.43 33.84 -108.36
CA LEU A 219 15.47 34.65 -109.12
C LEU A 219 16.20 35.59 -110.09
N GLN A 220 17.28 36.23 -109.63
CA GLN A 220 18.18 37.04 -110.46
C GLN A 220 18.89 36.24 -111.56
N GLN A 221 19.18 34.95 -111.33
CA GLN A 221 19.77 34.06 -112.34
C GLN A 221 18.72 33.58 -113.36
N TYR A 222 17.46 33.39 -112.96
CA TYR A 222 16.36 33.08 -113.88
C TYR A 222 15.91 34.29 -114.70
N GLU A 223 16.00 35.50 -114.16
CA GLU A 223 15.82 36.76 -114.93
C GLU A 223 16.92 36.98 -115.99
N ASN A 224 18.05 36.27 -115.90
CA ASN A 224 19.19 36.36 -116.83
C ASN A 224 19.39 35.11 -117.71
N ALA A 225 18.50 34.12 -117.64
CA ALA A 225 18.58 32.89 -118.42
C ALA A 225 17.29 32.68 -119.23
N GLU A 226 17.05 33.57 -120.19
CA GLU A 226 16.36 33.18 -121.42
C GLU A 226 17.27 32.21 -122.20
N ASP A 227 16.65 31.23 -122.85
CA ASP A 227 17.23 30.19 -123.71
C ASP A 227 17.82 28.94 -123.05
N ALA A 228 16.99 27.90 -122.95
CA ALA A 228 17.38 26.54 -123.31
C ALA A 228 16.16 25.73 -123.74
N GLU A 229 15.75 25.94 -124.98
CA GLU A 229 14.81 25.08 -125.68
C GLU A 229 15.41 23.68 -125.90
N SER A 230 14.56 22.66 -125.75
CA SER A 230 14.71 21.30 -126.30
C SER A 230 15.55 20.28 -125.52
N ILE A 231 14.95 19.72 -124.46
CA ILE A 231 15.27 18.38 -123.96
C ILE A 231 14.52 17.34 -124.85
N PRO A 232 15.18 16.30 -125.40
CA PRO A 232 14.52 15.32 -126.27
C PRO A 232 13.37 14.61 -125.53
N ARG A 233 12.14 14.78 -126.04
CA ARG A 233 10.87 14.24 -125.48
C ARG A 233 10.93 12.77 -125.01
N SER A 234 11.82 11.95 -125.58
CA SER A 234 12.04 10.55 -125.17
C SER A 234 12.71 10.41 -123.80
N ARG A 235 13.79 11.16 -123.52
CA ARG A 235 14.41 11.17 -122.19
C ARG A 235 13.50 11.79 -121.15
N TYR A 236 12.75 12.82 -121.55
CA TYR A 236 11.74 13.46 -120.70
C TYR A 236 10.68 12.45 -120.26
N LYS A 237 10.16 11.61 -121.16
CA LYS A 237 9.16 10.59 -120.83
C LYS A 237 9.69 9.51 -119.87
N THR A 238 10.90 8.98 -120.09
CA THR A 238 11.49 7.98 -119.20
C THR A 238 11.82 8.54 -117.82
N LEU A 239 12.30 9.79 -117.76
CA LEU A 239 12.48 10.52 -116.50
C LEU A 239 11.12 10.75 -115.81
N GLN A 240 10.07 11.08 -116.55
CA GLN A 240 8.74 11.29 -116.03
C GLN A 240 8.13 10.00 -115.44
N GLU A 241 8.29 8.86 -116.10
CA GLU A 241 7.89 7.54 -115.57
C GLU A 241 8.69 7.16 -114.31
N ARG A 242 10.01 7.45 -114.28
CA ARG A 242 10.86 7.22 -113.10
C ARG A 242 10.46 8.11 -111.93
N ILE A 243 10.19 9.38 -112.19
CA ILE A 243 9.69 10.34 -111.19
C ILE A 243 8.36 9.85 -110.62
N GLN A 244 7.45 9.39 -111.48
CA GLN A 244 6.15 8.90 -111.04
C GLN A 244 6.26 7.62 -110.18
N SER A 245 7.10 6.66 -110.57
CA SER A 245 7.36 5.47 -109.76
C SER A 245 8.00 5.80 -108.41
N GLN A 246 8.93 6.76 -108.37
CA GLN A 246 9.54 7.21 -107.12
C GLN A 246 8.55 7.98 -106.24
N GLN A 247 7.65 8.78 -106.84
CA GLN A 247 6.57 9.46 -106.12
C GLN A 247 5.61 8.44 -105.47
N GLU A 248 5.25 7.37 -106.18
CA GLU A 248 4.41 6.31 -105.61
C GLU A 248 5.10 5.55 -104.47
N GLU A 249 6.41 5.30 -104.58
CA GLU A 249 7.20 4.66 -103.52
C GLU A 249 7.33 5.57 -102.30
N VAL A 250 7.61 6.86 -102.50
CA VAL A 250 7.63 7.87 -101.45
C VAL A 250 6.28 7.92 -100.74
N PHE A 251 5.17 7.97 -101.47
CA PHE A 251 3.83 8.00 -100.87
C PHE A 251 3.53 6.75 -100.03
N LYS A 252 3.93 5.56 -100.49
CA LYS A 252 3.79 4.32 -99.70
C LYS A 252 4.64 4.37 -98.43
N LEU A 253 5.90 4.80 -98.54
CA LEU A 253 6.79 4.93 -97.39
C LEU A 253 6.27 5.96 -96.39
N GLU A 254 5.77 7.11 -96.84
CA GLU A 254 5.14 8.14 -96.02
C GLU A 254 3.92 7.59 -95.27
N THR A 255 3.06 6.82 -95.95
CA THR A 255 1.90 6.17 -95.33
C THR A 255 2.34 5.18 -94.23
N THR A 256 3.31 4.31 -94.51
CA THR A 256 3.82 3.36 -93.50
C THR A 256 4.52 4.05 -92.34
N LEU A 257 5.24 5.15 -92.60
CA LEU A 257 5.87 5.96 -91.56
C LEU A 257 4.81 6.59 -90.65
N GLN A 258 3.71 7.06 -91.22
CA GLN A 258 2.59 7.61 -90.47
C GLN A 258 1.92 6.54 -89.59
N ASP A 259 1.73 5.31 -90.09
CA ASP A 259 1.22 4.19 -89.31
C ASP A 259 2.15 3.80 -88.14
N TYR A 260 3.46 3.80 -88.37
CA TYR A 260 4.45 3.53 -87.30
C TYR A 260 4.50 4.65 -86.26
N ARG A 261 4.36 5.92 -86.67
CA ARG A 261 4.24 7.05 -85.75
C ARG A 261 3.00 6.90 -84.86
N ALA A 262 1.84 6.59 -85.43
CA ALA A 262 0.62 6.37 -84.67
C ALA A 262 0.76 5.21 -83.67
N LYS A 263 1.38 4.09 -84.07
CA LYS A 263 1.67 2.97 -83.14
C LYS A 263 2.62 3.36 -82.02
N LEU A 264 3.66 4.15 -82.32
CA LEU A 264 4.58 4.65 -81.30
C LEU A 264 3.88 5.55 -80.29
N ASP A 265 2.97 6.41 -80.73
CA ASP A 265 2.22 7.29 -79.84
C ASP A 265 1.29 6.50 -78.91
N VAL A 266 0.58 5.49 -79.42
CA VAL A 266 -0.24 4.58 -78.59
C VAL A 266 0.61 3.83 -77.57
N LEU A 267 1.76 3.27 -78.00
CA LEU A 267 2.66 2.57 -77.08
C LEU A 267 3.26 3.48 -76.00
N ARG A 268 3.49 4.76 -76.31
CA ARG A 268 3.93 5.76 -75.33
C ARG A 268 2.84 6.04 -74.30
N GLU A 269 1.60 6.24 -74.76
CA GLU A 269 0.45 6.46 -73.88
C GLU A 269 0.21 5.25 -72.95
N ASP A 270 0.27 4.03 -73.48
CA ASP A 270 0.16 2.80 -72.69
C ASP A 270 1.28 2.69 -71.63
N ASN A 271 2.51 3.08 -71.98
CA ASN A 271 3.64 3.05 -71.05
C ASN A 271 3.47 4.09 -69.93
N GLU A 272 3.03 5.31 -70.26
CA GLU A 272 2.69 6.33 -69.25
C GLU A 272 1.57 5.87 -68.32
N ASN A 273 0.53 5.21 -68.86
CA ASN A 273 -0.56 4.67 -68.06
C ASN A 273 -0.11 3.53 -67.14
N LEU A 274 0.78 2.65 -67.63
CA LEU A 274 1.36 1.57 -66.83
C LEU A 274 2.27 2.12 -65.72
N LEU A 275 3.05 3.17 -65.99
CA LEU A 275 3.87 3.84 -64.99
C LEU A 275 3.01 4.44 -63.88
N LYS A 276 1.98 5.23 -64.23
CA LYS A 276 1.03 5.78 -63.25
C LYS A 276 0.40 4.70 -62.37
N ARG A 277 -0.03 3.59 -62.98
CA ARG A 277 -0.63 2.47 -62.26
C ARG A 277 0.37 1.77 -61.34
N ASN A 278 1.64 1.72 -61.71
CA ASN A 278 2.70 1.18 -60.85
C ASN A 278 2.94 2.09 -59.64
N ASP A 279 2.95 3.40 -59.85
CA ASP A 279 3.08 4.39 -58.77
C ASP A 279 1.91 4.28 -57.77
N ASP A 280 0.68 4.19 -58.26
CA ASP A 280 -0.51 3.97 -57.42
C ASP A 280 -0.41 2.67 -56.60
N LEU A 281 0.07 1.59 -57.22
CA LEU A 281 0.29 0.31 -56.56
C LEU A 281 1.40 0.39 -55.51
N MET A 282 2.46 1.17 -55.74
CA MET A 282 3.51 1.40 -54.75
C MET A 282 2.97 2.14 -53.52
N VAL A 283 2.14 3.17 -53.71
CA VAL A 283 1.50 3.91 -52.60
C VAL A 283 0.61 2.97 -51.79
N LEU A 284 -0.27 2.21 -52.45
CA LEU A 284 -1.14 1.23 -51.78
C LEU A 284 -0.34 0.15 -51.02
N ALA A 285 0.79 -0.30 -51.56
CA ALA A 285 1.67 -1.26 -50.90
C ALA A 285 2.39 -0.66 -49.68
N SER A 286 2.67 0.64 -49.70
CA SER A 286 3.19 1.38 -48.54
C SER A 286 2.13 1.51 -47.46
N ASP A 287 0.92 1.92 -47.81
CA ASP A 287 -0.21 2.05 -46.88
C ASP A 287 -0.56 0.71 -46.23
N ALA A 288 -0.56 -0.39 -47.00
CA ALA A 288 -0.79 -1.73 -46.47
C ALA A 288 0.27 -2.15 -45.44
N ARG A 289 1.54 -1.70 -45.59
CA ARG A 289 2.58 -1.93 -44.57
C ARG A 289 2.31 -1.10 -43.32
N ASN A 290 1.99 0.19 -43.48
CA ASN A 290 1.67 1.07 -42.36
C ASN A 290 0.50 0.54 -41.52
N PHE A 291 -0.60 0.12 -42.17
CA PHE A 291 -1.75 -0.47 -41.46
C PHE A 291 -1.40 -1.79 -40.77
N LYS A 292 -0.50 -2.60 -41.34
CA LYS A 292 -0.03 -3.81 -40.68
C LYS A 292 0.75 -3.50 -39.41
N ASP A 293 1.65 -2.52 -39.46
CA ASP A 293 2.43 -2.08 -38.30
C ASP A 293 1.51 -1.51 -37.21
N GLU A 294 0.51 -0.70 -37.58
CA GLU A 294 -0.52 -0.21 -36.65
C GLU A 294 -1.32 -1.35 -36.01
N LEU A 295 -1.74 -2.35 -36.80
CA LEU A 295 -2.44 -3.52 -36.28
C LEU A 295 -1.58 -4.32 -35.29
N ASP A 296 -0.28 -4.47 -35.55
CA ASP A 296 0.62 -5.18 -34.65
C ASP A 296 0.87 -4.39 -33.35
N ILE A 297 0.92 -3.05 -33.41
CA ILE A 297 0.93 -2.19 -32.21
C ILE A 297 -0.37 -2.37 -31.41
N LEU A 298 -1.53 -2.35 -32.07
CA LEU A 298 -2.83 -2.52 -31.41
C LEU A 298 -2.98 -3.91 -30.79
N ARG A 299 -2.50 -4.97 -31.45
CA ARG A 299 -2.46 -6.33 -30.88
C ARG A 299 -1.65 -6.40 -29.60
N ASN A 300 -0.44 -5.83 -29.61
CA ASN A 300 0.41 -5.76 -28.41
C ASN A 300 -0.27 -4.99 -27.27
N LYS A 301 -1.02 -3.91 -27.58
CA LYS A 301 -1.81 -3.16 -26.60
C LYS A 301 -2.96 -4.02 -26.04
N CYS A 302 -3.70 -4.74 -26.88
CA CYS A 302 -4.74 -5.67 -26.45
C CYS A 302 -4.18 -6.77 -25.52
N GLU A 303 -3.06 -7.40 -25.87
CA GLU A 303 -2.45 -8.43 -25.02
C GLU A 303 -2.03 -7.89 -23.65
N LYS A 304 -1.48 -6.66 -23.61
CA LYS A 304 -1.18 -5.98 -22.35
C LYS A 304 -2.46 -5.69 -21.55
N MET A 305 -3.54 -5.25 -22.21
CA MET A 305 -4.82 -5.02 -21.57
C MET A 305 -5.39 -6.31 -20.96
N THR A 306 -5.39 -7.43 -21.69
CA THR A 306 -5.86 -8.72 -21.17
C THR A 306 -5.05 -9.21 -19.97
N LYS A 307 -3.73 -8.98 -19.95
CA LYS A 307 -2.90 -9.27 -18.77
C LYS A 307 -3.29 -8.40 -17.58
N LEU A 308 -3.52 -7.10 -17.79
CA LEU A 308 -3.97 -6.19 -16.73
C LEU A 308 -5.35 -6.58 -16.21
N GLU A 309 -6.30 -6.92 -17.08
CA GLU A 309 -7.62 -7.43 -16.70
C GLU A 309 -7.51 -8.68 -15.82
N SER A 310 -6.67 -9.65 -16.22
CA SER A 310 -6.41 -10.85 -15.42
C SER A 310 -5.84 -10.52 -14.02
N THR A 311 -4.94 -9.53 -13.92
CA THR A 311 -4.43 -9.09 -12.61
C THR A 311 -5.48 -8.38 -11.77
N ILE A 312 -6.37 -7.61 -12.39
CA ILE A 312 -7.48 -6.94 -11.71
C ILE A 312 -8.44 -7.99 -11.13
N ASP A 313 -8.79 -9.02 -11.88
CA ASP A 313 -9.67 -10.08 -11.40
C ASP A 313 -9.03 -10.88 -10.27
N ALA A 314 -7.72 -11.15 -10.34
CA ALA A 314 -6.99 -11.75 -9.21
C ALA A 314 -7.01 -10.86 -7.96
N TYR A 315 -6.92 -9.54 -8.09
CA TYR A 315 -7.03 -8.62 -6.95
C TYR A 315 -8.45 -8.53 -6.38
N LYS A 316 -9.49 -8.65 -7.21
CA LYS A 316 -10.88 -8.71 -6.73
C LYS A 316 -11.10 -9.94 -5.83
N ILE A 317 -10.62 -11.12 -6.26
CA ILE A 317 -10.71 -12.35 -5.45
C ILE A 317 -10.00 -12.15 -4.10
N LYS A 318 -8.79 -11.59 -4.09
CA LYS A 318 -8.07 -11.30 -2.83
C LYS A 318 -8.82 -10.30 -1.93
N LEU A 319 -9.53 -9.34 -2.50
CA LEU A 319 -10.33 -8.38 -1.73
C LEU A 319 -11.55 -9.06 -1.08
N GLU A 320 -12.18 -9.99 -1.78
CA GLU A 320 -13.26 -10.83 -1.24
C GLU A 320 -12.75 -11.69 -0.09
N GLU A 321 -11.62 -12.40 -0.27
CA GLU A 321 -10.98 -13.19 0.80
C GLU A 321 -10.64 -12.33 2.03
N MET A 322 -10.11 -11.12 1.82
CA MET A 322 -9.83 -10.18 2.92
C MET A 322 -11.10 -9.70 3.62
N SER A 323 -12.22 -9.60 2.91
CA SER A 323 -13.53 -9.28 3.50
C SER A 323 -14.02 -10.42 4.39
N ASP A 324 -13.91 -11.65 3.91
CA ASP A 324 -14.29 -12.85 4.66
C ASP A 324 -13.44 -13.02 5.92
N LEU A 325 -12.12 -12.83 5.82
CA LEU A 325 -11.22 -12.86 6.97
C LEU A 325 -11.56 -11.77 8.01
N ARG A 326 -11.90 -10.55 7.57
CA ARG A 326 -12.37 -9.50 8.49
C ARG A 326 -13.66 -9.90 9.21
N GLN A 327 -14.59 -10.55 8.51
CA GLN A 327 -15.83 -11.04 9.11
C GLN A 327 -15.55 -12.17 10.12
N GLN A 328 -14.62 -13.08 9.81
CA GLN A 328 -14.19 -14.13 10.74
C GLN A 328 -13.53 -13.56 11.99
N ILE A 329 -12.65 -12.55 11.85
CA ILE A 329 -12.03 -11.86 12.98
C ILE A 329 -13.12 -11.26 13.88
N LYS A 330 -14.07 -10.52 13.30
CA LYS A 330 -15.17 -9.92 14.07
C LYS A 330 -16.00 -10.96 14.81
N TYR A 331 -16.30 -12.09 14.16
CA TYR A 331 -16.99 -13.22 14.82
C TYR A 331 -16.19 -13.81 15.98
N LEU A 332 -14.88 -13.98 15.81
CA LEU A 332 -13.99 -14.48 16.87
C LEU A 332 -13.87 -13.48 18.04
N GLU A 333 -13.85 -12.18 17.76
CA GLU A 333 -13.87 -11.12 18.78
C GLU A 333 -15.18 -11.14 19.58
N GLU A 334 -16.33 -11.20 18.91
CA GLU A 334 -17.66 -11.27 19.56
C GLU A 334 -17.81 -12.53 20.41
N THR A 335 -17.33 -13.68 19.92
CA THR A 335 -17.36 -14.93 20.68
C THR A 335 -16.43 -14.91 21.88
N ASN A 336 -15.22 -14.35 21.76
CA ASN A 336 -14.30 -14.16 22.88
C ASN A 336 -14.88 -13.22 23.95
N LEU A 337 -15.53 -12.12 23.54
CA LEU A 337 -16.19 -11.20 24.48
C LEU A 337 -17.27 -11.93 25.28
N ARG A 338 -18.12 -12.70 24.60
CA ARG A 338 -19.16 -13.51 25.26
C ARG A 338 -18.58 -14.54 26.24
N LEU A 339 -17.49 -15.23 25.85
CA LEU A 339 -16.81 -16.17 26.74
C LEU A 339 -16.19 -15.47 27.96
N PHE A 340 -15.69 -14.24 27.78
CA PHE A 340 -15.18 -13.44 28.88
C PHE A 340 -16.28 -13.05 29.87
N ASP A 341 -17.45 -12.62 29.38
CA ASP A 341 -18.61 -12.31 30.21
C ASP A 341 -19.12 -13.55 30.97
N GLU A 342 -19.22 -14.69 30.29
CA GLU A 342 -19.60 -15.97 30.91
C GLU A 342 -18.61 -16.38 32.00
N LYS A 343 -17.31 -16.26 31.73
CA LYS A 343 -16.26 -16.51 32.72
C LYS A 343 -16.38 -15.58 33.93
N ALA A 344 -16.64 -14.30 33.72
CA ALA A 344 -16.82 -13.33 34.81
C ALA A 344 -18.03 -13.69 35.69
N ASN A 345 -19.14 -14.10 35.08
CA ASN A 345 -20.32 -14.58 35.79
C ASN A 345 -20.03 -15.84 36.62
N LEU A 346 -19.36 -16.83 36.03
CA LEU A 346 -18.96 -18.05 36.73
C LEU A 346 -17.99 -17.77 37.88
N GLU A 347 -17.06 -16.83 37.72
CA GLU A 347 -16.17 -16.40 38.82
C GLU A 347 -16.96 -15.73 39.97
N GLN A 348 -18.02 -14.98 39.66
CA GLN A 348 -18.89 -14.38 40.68
C GLN A 348 -19.70 -15.45 41.41
N GLU A 349 -20.30 -16.40 40.70
CA GLU A 349 -21.01 -17.54 41.29
C GLU A 349 -20.08 -18.38 42.17
N TYR A 350 -18.86 -18.64 41.71
CA TYR A 350 -17.84 -19.35 42.49
C TYR A 350 -17.51 -18.63 43.81
N LYS A 351 -17.35 -17.30 43.78
CA LYS A 351 -17.12 -16.50 45.00
C LYS A 351 -18.31 -16.59 45.97
N GLN A 352 -19.54 -16.54 45.47
CA GLN A 352 -20.75 -16.70 46.28
C GLN A 352 -20.84 -18.10 46.89
N ALA A 353 -20.59 -19.15 46.10
CA ALA A 353 -20.55 -20.53 46.57
C ALA A 353 -19.50 -20.71 47.68
N LYS A 354 -18.32 -20.10 47.53
CA LYS A 354 -17.25 -20.12 48.54
C LYS A 354 -17.64 -19.41 49.84
N LEU A 355 -18.39 -18.31 49.74
CA LEU A 355 -18.94 -17.63 50.92
C LEU A 355 -19.96 -18.51 51.66
N LEU A 356 -20.90 -19.10 50.92
CA LEU A 356 -21.88 -20.04 51.47
C LEU A 356 -21.21 -21.25 52.11
N GLN A 357 -20.17 -21.81 51.49
CA GLN A 357 -19.38 -22.90 52.06
C GLN A 357 -18.78 -22.50 53.42
N THR A 358 -18.21 -21.30 53.52
CA THR A 358 -17.64 -20.79 54.77
C THR A 358 -18.72 -20.64 55.85
N GLN A 359 -19.91 -20.15 55.50
CA GLN A 359 -21.05 -20.05 56.41
C GLN A 359 -21.53 -21.43 56.88
N VAL A 360 -21.63 -22.40 55.98
CA VAL A 360 -21.98 -23.78 56.31
C VAL A 360 -20.96 -24.40 57.26
N GLU A 361 -19.67 -24.19 57.02
CA GLU A 361 -18.61 -24.66 57.93
C GLU A 361 -18.70 -24.01 59.32
N PHE A 362 -19.01 -22.72 59.39
CA PHE A 362 -19.26 -22.02 60.65
C PHE A 362 -20.45 -22.64 61.41
N HIS A 363 -21.60 -22.77 60.74
CA HIS A 363 -22.80 -23.38 61.34
C HIS A 363 -22.57 -24.83 61.78
N LYS A 364 -21.75 -25.59 61.03
CA LYS A 364 -21.37 -26.95 61.41
C LYS A 364 -20.55 -26.96 62.71
N ARG A 365 -19.62 -26.02 62.90
CA ARG A 365 -18.86 -25.88 64.16
C ARG A 365 -19.75 -25.49 65.33
N THR A 366 -20.61 -24.48 65.16
CA THR A 366 -21.53 -24.07 66.22
C THR A 366 -22.49 -25.19 66.62
N ASN A 367 -22.99 -25.97 65.65
CA ASN A 367 -23.79 -27.15 65.95
C ASN A 367 -23.01 -28.20 66.75
N GLN A 368 -21.74 -28.45 66.41
CA GLN A 368 -20.88 -29.37 67.17
C GLN A 368 -20.67 -28.89 68.61
N GLU A 369 -20.42 -27.60 68.83
CA GLU A 369 -20.28 -27.01 70.17
C GLU A 369 -21.58 -27.14 70.97
N LEU A 370 -22.74 -26.90 70.35
CA LEU A 370 -24.04 -27.10 70.98
C LEU A 370 -24.28 -28.56 71.36
N TYR A 371 -23.96 -29.52 70.48
CA TYR A 371 -24.05 -30.95 70.80
C TYR A 371 -23.13 -31.32 71.98
N GLN A 372 -21.91 -30.78 72.04
CA GLN A 372 -21.01 -30.98 73.19
C GLN A 372 -21.60 -30.41 74.48
N LYS A 373 -22.20 -29.21 74.42
CA LYS A 373 -22.83 -28.58 75.59
C LYS A 373 -24.06 -29.35 76.06
N ILE A 374 -24.88 -29.85 75.15
CA ILE A 374 -26.02 -30.73 75.47
C ILE A 374 -25.52 -32.01 76.16
N SER A 375 -24.48 -32.65 75.62
CA SER A 375 -23.90 -33.85 76.22
C SER A 375 -23.33 -33.59 77.63
N GLU A 376 -22.69 -32.45 77.84
CA GLU A 376 -22.20 -32.05 79.17
C GLU A 376 -23.35 -31.77 80.15
N LEU A 377 -24.39 -31.07 79.71
CA LEU A 377 -25.59 -30.84 80.53
C LEU A 377 -26.32 -32.15 80.85
N GLN A 378 -26.40 -33.09 79.91
CA GLN A 378 -26.91 -34.43 80.15
C GLN A 378 -26.08 -35.14 81.23
N ARG A 379 -24.75 -35.10 81.15
CA ARG A 379 -23.86 -35.68 82.17
C ARG A 379 -24.07 -35.07 83.56
N ILE A 380 -24.28 -33.75 83.64
CA ILE A 380 -24.57 -33.05 84.89
C ILE A 380 -25.95 -33.47 85.42
N ALA A 381 -26.96 -33.55 84.55
CA ALA A 381 -28.30 -33.98 84.91
C ALA A 381 -28.29 -35.43 85.44
N ASP A 382 -27.63 -36.36 84.73
CA ASP A 382 -27.48 -37.75 85.15
C ASP A 382 -26.79 -37.85 86.53
N LYS A 383 -25.75 -37.04 86.75
CA LYS A 383 -25.05 -36.97 88.05
C LYS A 383 -25.97 -36.45 89.16
N ALA A 384 -26.73 -35.39 88.90
CA ALA A 384 -27.67 -34.82 89.86
C ALA A 384 -28.81 -35.80 90.18
N GLU A 385 -29.30 -36.54 89.18
CA GLU A 385 -30.30 -37.60 89.35
C GLU A 385 -29.76 -38.74 90.21
N PHE A 386 -28.50 -39.16 89.98
CA PHE A 386 -27.83 -40.14 90.83
C PHE A 386 -27.65 -39.65 92.29
N GLU A 387 -27.21 -38.40 92.49
CA GLU A 387 -27.09 -37.81 93.82
C GLU A 387 -28.44 -37.71 94.53
N LYS A 388 -29.49 -37.31 93.80
CA LYS A 388 -30.88 -37.28 94.29
C LYS A 388 -31.31 -38.67 94.75
N SER A 389 -31.21 -39.68 93.88
CA SER A 389 -31.57 -41.07 94.21
C SER A 389 -30.81 -41.58 95.45
N ARG A 390 -29.51 -41.30 95.55
CA ARG A 390 -28.70 -41.63 96.74
C ARG A 390 -29.18 -40.94 98.01
N THR A 391 -29.59 -39.67 97.93
CA THR A 391 -30.17 -38.96 99.08
C THR A 391 -31.55 -39.47 99.45
N GLU A 392 -32.37 -39.87 98.48
CA GLU A 392 -33.66 -40.51 98.69
C GLU A 392 -33.50 -41.87 99.37
N GLU A 393 -32.54 -42.71 98.94
CA GLU A 393 -32.20 -43.97 99.61
C GLU A 393 -31.78 -43.76 101.07
N ARG A 394 -30.93 -42.75 101.34
CA ARG A 394 -30.54 -42.39 102.71
C ARG A 394 -31.72 -41.89 103.53
N LEU A 395 -32.58 -41.05 102.95
CA LEU A 395 -33.79 -40.57 103.61
C LEU A 395 -34.72 -41.74 103.95
N ASN A 396 -34.88 -42.69 103.03
CA ASN A 396 -35.66 -43.91 103.24
C ASN A 396 -35.06 -44.79 104.36
N ALA A 397 -33.73 -44.94 104.40
CA ALA A 397 -33.04 -45.65 105.48
C ALA A 397 -33.25 -44.98 106.85
N VAL A 398 -33.09 -43.66 106.94
CA VAL A 398 -33.34 -42.89 108.17
C VAL A 398 -34.82 -42.96 108.56
N ASN A 399 -35.75 -42.91 107.59
CA ASN A 399 -37.18 -43.10 107.87
C ASN A 399 -37.47 -44.51 108.39
N ALA A 400 -36.83 -45.55 107.86
CA ALA A 400 -36.96 -46.91 108.38
C ALA A 400 -36.41 -47.03 109.81
N GLU A 401 -35.25 -46.43 110.09
CA GLU A 401 -34.71 -46.33 111.46
C GLU A 401 -35.65 -45.57 112.39
N LYS A 402 -36.20 -44.44 111.94
CA LYS A 402 -37.20 -43.67 112.69
C LYS A 402 -38.43 -44.52 112.98
N ILE A 403 -38.97 -45.26 112.01
CA ILE A 403 -40.10 -46.18 112.23
C ILE A 403 -39.72 -47.25 113.24
N ASN A 404 -38.55 -47.87 113.13
CA ASN A 404 -38.06 -48.86 114.10
C ASN A 404 -37.94 -48.28 115.52
N LEU A 405 -37.38 -47.08 115.66
CA LEU A 405 -37.29 -46.38 116.95
C LEU A 405 -38.66 -46.00 117.47
N THR A 406 -39.58 -45.57 116.61
CA THR A 406 -40.96 -45.25 117.00
C THR A 406 -41.67 -46.51 117.51
N ASN A 407 -41.52 -47.64 116.81
CA ASN A 407 -42.03 -48.94 117.23
C ASN A 407 -41.39 -49.38 118.56
N GLN A 408 -40.09 -49.14 118.77
CA GLN A 408 -39.43 -49.40 120.06
C GLN A 408 -39.97 -48.51 121.17
N ILE A 409 -40.22 -47.22 120.89
CA ILE A 409 -40.83 -46.29 121.84
C ILE A 409 -42.26 -46.74 122.16
N GLU A 410 -43.06 -47.17 121.18
CA GLU A 410 -44.39 -47.73 121.39
C GLU A 410 -44.32 -49.01 122.23
N LEU A 411 -43.41 -49.93 121.94
CA LEU A 411 -43.18 -51.12 122.75
C LEU A 411 -42.75 -50.76 124.19
N LEU A 412 -41.89 -49.75 124.36
CA LEU A 412 -41.47 -49.24 125.65
C LEU A 412 -42.59 -48.50 126.39
N ARG A 413 -43.52 -47.86 125.67
CA ARG A 413 -44.74 -47.28 126.22
C ARG A 413 -45.71 -48.37 126.66
N GLU A 414 -45.92 -49.40 125.85
CA GLU A 414 -46.74 -50.57 126.19
C GLU A 414 -46.16 -51.31 127.40
N THR A 415 -44.85 -51.53 127.47
CA THR A 415 -44.21 -52.12 128.67
C THR A 415 -44.31 -51.18 129.88
N ASN A 416 -44.23 -49.86 129.71
CA ASN A 416 -44.50 -48.91 130.80
C ASN A 416 -45.97 -48.91 131.23
N GLU A 417 -46.93 -49.06 130.31
CA GLU A 417 -48.34 -49.22 130.61
C GLU A 417 -48.60 -50.56 131.32
N GLN A 418 -47.94 -51.64 130.92
CA GLN A 418 -47.97 -52.93 131.61
C GLN A 418 -47.35 -52.85 133.02
N LEU A 419 -46.31 -52.03 133.21
CA LEU A 419 -45.73 -51.75 134.53
C LEU A 419 -46.59 -50.79 135.37
N ARG A 420 -47.39 -49.92 134.74
CA ARG A 420 -48.41 -49.08 135.41
C ARG A 420 -49.69 -49.85 135.73
N GLY A 421 -49.97 -50.96 135.03
CA GLY A 421 -51.12 -51.85 135.27
C GLY A 421 -51.09 -52.66 136.57
N VAL A 422 -50.08 -52.48 137.43
CA VAL A 422 -49.99 -53.06 138.79
C VAL A 422 -50.30 -52.02 139.89
N ASN A 423 -50.64 -50.78 139.54
CA ASN A 423 -51.31 -49.87 140.46
C ASN A 423 -52.59 -49.33 139.83
N LEU A 424 -53.66 -49.93 140.35
CA LEU A 424 -55.08 -49.71 140.12
C LEU A 424 -55.56 -48.26 140.28
N ASP A 425 -56.62 -48.01 139.50
CA ASP A 425 -57.84 -47.27 139.81
C ASP A 425 -57.93 -45.73 139.63
N GLU A 426 -59.06 -45.38 139.00
CA GLU A 426 -59.75 -44.08 138.81
C GLU A 426 -59.27 -43.21 137.62
N ALA A 427 -59.89 -43.24 136.43
CA ALA A 427 -61.27 -42.92 136.00
C ALA A 427 -61.58 -41.42 135.79
N ASP A 428 -61.90 -41.10 134.52
CA ASP A 428 -62.65 -39.98 133.91
C ASP A 428 -62.30 -38.51 134.24
N GLY A 429 -62.23 -37.57 133.29
CA GLY A 429 -62.57 -37.57 131.88
C GLY A 429 -62.53 -36.14 131.29
N THR A 430 -61.82 -36.00 130.16
CA THR A 430 -62.16 -35.34 128.87
C THR A 430 -62.84 -33.94 128.83
N THR A 431 -62.39 -33.02 127.96
CA THR A 431 -62.81 -32.90 126.54
C THR A 431 -61.87 -31.96 125.76
N ASN A 432 -61.20 -32.43 124.68
CA ASN A 432 -61.53 -32.33 123.23
C ASN A 432 -61.37 -30.92 122.63
N SER A 433 -60.70 -30.71 121.49
CA SER A 433 -60.86 -31.35 120.15
C SER A 433 -59.48 -31.55 119.45
N LYS A 434 -59.12 -32.63 118.73
CA LYS A 434 -59.68 -33.28 117.51
C LYS A 434 -59.85 -32.31 116.34
N ASP A 435 -59.45 -32.58 115.10
CA ASP A 435 -59.24 -33.82 114.34
C ASP A 435 -58.51 -33.42 113.00
N GLN A 436 -57.55 -34.20 112.45
CA GLN A 436 -57.70 -35.12 111.30
C GLN A 436 -57.96 -34.42 109.93
N LEU A 437 -57.53 -34.83 108.72
CA LEU A 437 -57.12 -36.09 108.07
C LEU A 437 -56.63 -35.73 106.63
N THR A 438 -55.81 -36.60 106.01
CA THR A 438 -55.77 -36.97 104.55
C THR A 438 -55.49 -35.89 103.48
N GLY A 439 -54.80 -36.11 102.35
CA GLY A 439 -54.44 -37.31 101.60
C GLY A 439 -54.57 -37.01 100.08
N SER A 440 -53.67 -37.60 99.28
CA SER A 440 -53.61 -37.69 97.79
C SER A 440 -53.18 -36.43 97.00
N LEU A 441 -52.10 -36.44 96.20
CA LEU A 441 -51.70 -37.19 94.98
C LEU A 441 -52.46 -36.80 93.70
N GLU A 442 -51.68 -36.75 92.61
CA GLU A 442 -52.00 -36.51 91.17
C GLU A 442 -52.02 -35.02 90.76
N ASP A 443 -51.34 -34.52 89.72
CA ASP A 443 -50.63 -35.07 88.55
C ASP A 443 -49.55 -34.06 88.10
N LEU A 444 -48.34 -34.45 87.71
CA LEU A 444 -47.93 -34.76 86.33
C LEU A 444 -48.40 -33.73 85.27
N ASN A 445 -47.41 -32.97 84.76
CA ASN A 445 -46.90 -33.06 83.38
C ASN A 445 -46.89 -31.77 82.49
N PHE A 446 -45.80 -31.67 81.72
CA PHE A 446 -45.53 -30.92 80.47
C PHE A 446 -45.01 -29.44 80.48
N LEU A 447 -43.71 -29.33 80.15
CA LEU A 447 -43.08 -28.57 79.05
C LEU A 447 -43.62 -27.19 78.65
N ASN A 448 -42.73 -26.18 78.65
CA ASN A 448 -42.17 -25.59 77.42
C ASN A 448 -41.18 -24.43 77.69
N LEU A 449 -40.03 -24.46 77.01
CA LEU A 449 -39.21 -23.31 76.61
C LEU A 449 -39.62 -22.93 75.15
N PRO A 450 -39.09 -21.87 74.51
CA PRO A 450 -39.27 -20.42 74.70
C PRO A 450 -39.72 -19.71 73.38
N ALA A 451 -39.87 -18.38 73.34
CA ALA A 451 -39.63 -17.57 72.13
C ALA A 451 -39.54 -16.07 72.42
N ASP A 452 -38.34 -15.52 72.29
CA ASP A 452 -38.13 -14.20 71.68
C ASP A 452 -38.15 -14.37 70.15
N VAL A 453 -38.76 -13.41 69.44
CA VAL A 453 -38.41 -12.84 68.12
C VAL A 453 -39.67 -12.19 67.51
N ARG A 454 -39.65 -10.86 67.42
CA ARG A 454 -40.04 -10.13 66.21
C ARG A 454 -39.06 -9.00 65.96
#